data_AF-A0A6B2L7C8-F1
#
_entry.id   AF-A0A6B2L7C8-F1
#
_cell.length_a   1.000
_cell.length_b   1.000
_cell.length_c   1.000
_cell.angle_alpha   90.00
_cell.angle_beta   90.00
_cell.angle_gamma   90.00
#
_symmetry.space_group_name_H-M   'P 1'
#
loop_
_entity.id
_entity.type
_entity.pdbx_description
1 polymer ?
#
loop_
_entity_poly.entity_id
_entity_poly.type
_entity_poly.pdbx_seq_one_letter_code
_entity_poly.pdbx_strand_id
1 'polypeptide(L)'
;MKRTEWASALKSTRGQYKEWQSDPDLVIDPHREQGEVNEPEDVTEFDHPLKQSEQSVWYKYFQDNEILHEIEKDVHRTFPHLHFFQIDNPDDTMSGRLIQNEHYRSLRRILFLYAKLNRGISYIQGMNELLAPIYYSFATDPDTEWKSYAEEDAFWCFTNLMSELRDNFDKSHDQAINGIQERMKVFNNILKMKDPALWLDLESKQMNPQFYSFRWITLLLSQEFELPDVLRIWDTLFSDEKRFDQLLYICTAMLIRLRKDILAADFAETLKLLQTYPPCDVLEIIQFSREIAHPDYYYSPPVQEEEQEGEGGTDGIEDSE
;
A
#
# COMPACT_ATOMS: atom_id res chain seq x y z
N MET A 1 18.54 2.64 19.87
CA MET A 1 19.91 2.50 19.32
C MET A 1 20.56 3.87 19.28
N LYS A 2 21.83 4.01 19.67
CA LYS A 2 22.52 5.31 19.61
C LYS A 2 23.04 5.55 18.19
N ARG A 3 23.10 6.81 17.73
CA ARG A 3 23.62 7.16 16.38
C ARG A 3 25.03 6.62 16.12
N THR A 4 25.85 6.51 17.16
CA THR A 4 27.21 5.95 17.10
C THR A 4 27.25 4.48 16.68
N GLU A 5 26.15 3.75 16.82
CA GLU A 5 26.05 2.31 16.51
C GLU A 5 25.52 2.06 15.08
N TRP A 6 25.00 3.10 14.40
CA TRP A 6 24.30 2.94 13.13
C TRP A 6 25.15 2.31 12.03
N ALA A 7 26.41 2.74 11.87
CA ALA A 7 27.29 2.19 10.83
C ALA A 7 27.52 0.67 11.01
N SER A 8 27.72 0.23 12.26
CA SER A 8 27.89 -1.20 12.56
C SER A 8 26.59 -1.97 12.36
N ALA A 9 25.46 -1.40 12.78
CA ALA A 9 24.15 -2.02 12.61
C ALA A 9 23.81 -2.18 11.12
N LEU A 10 23.92 -1.11 10.32
CA LEU A 10 23.66 -1.14 8.88
C LEU A 10 24.56 -2.15 8.16
N LYS A 11 25.86 -2.19 8.48
CA LYS A 11 26.76 -3.19 7.91
C LYS A 11 26.29 -4.62 8.21
N SER A 12 25.86 -4.87 9.44
CA SER A 12 25.36 -6.17 9.86
C SER A 12 24.06 -6.55 9.15
N THR A 13 23.07 -5.65 9.11
CA THR A 13 21.76 -5.93 8.52
C THR A 13 21.83 -6.06 7.00
N ARG A 14 22.61 -5.22 6.32
CA ARG A 14 22.89 -5.33 4.88
C ARG A 14 23.63 -6.62 4.54
N GLY A 15 24.58 -7.03 5.38
CA GLY A 15 25.28 -8.33 5.24
C GLY A 15 24.32 -9.51 5.36
N GLN A 16 23.45 -9.50 6.39
CA GLN A 16 22.47 -10.56 6.61
C GLN A 16 21.51 -10.73 5.43
N TYR A 17 21.04 -9.63 4.84
CA TYR A 17 20.18 -9.68 3.66
C TYR A 17 20.88 -10.37 2.47
N LYS A 18 22.16 -10.05 2.22
CA LYS A 18 22.94 -10.67 1.14
C LYS A 18 23.19 -12.15 1.35
N GLU A 19 23.39 -12.55 2.60
CA GLU A 19 23.48 -13.97 2.96
C GLU A 19 22.18 -14.69 2.59
N TRP A 20 21.02 -14.18 2.99
CA TRP A 20 19.72 -14.76 2.64
C TRP A 20 19.42 -14.77 1.15
N GLN A 21 19.82 -13.73 0.43
CA GLN A 21 19.68 -13.68 -1.03
C GLN A 21 20.48 -14.79 -1.73
N SER A 22 21.57 -15.25 -1.12
CA SER A 22 22.46 -16.28 -1.67
C SER A 22 22.22 -17.68 -1.09
N ASP A 23 21.36 -17.78 -0.07
CA ASP A 23 21.07 -18.98 0.70
C ASP A 23 20.26 -19.98 -0.15
N PRO A 24 20.80 -21.17 -0.47
CA PRO A 24 20.12 -22.16 -1.30
C PRO A 24 18.86 -22.75 -0.65
N ASP A 25 18.71 -22.65 0.67
CA ASP A 25 17.51 -23.11 1.38
C ASP A 25 16.36 -22.08 1.33
N LEU A 26 16.69 -20.80 1.06
CA LEU A 26 15.71 -19.72 0.88
C LEU A 26 15.39 -19.48 -0.59
N VAL A 27 16.41 -19.47 -1.46
CA VAL A 27 16.29 -19.27 -2.90
C VAL A 27 16.64 -20.59 -3.59
N ILE A 28 15.61 -21.41 -3.79
CA ILE A 28 15.75 -22.77 -4.29
C ILE A 28 15.98 -22.76 -5.80
N ASP A 29 17.06 -23.39 -6.24
CA ASP A 29 17.34 -23.64 -7.66
C ASP A 29 17.69 -25.13 -7.86
N PRO A 30 16.75 -25.95 -8.37
CA PRO A 30 16.96 -27.38 -8.55
C PRO A 30 18.01 -27.70 -9.63
N HIS A 31 18.46 -26.71 -10.41
CA HIS A 31 19.49 -26.88 -11.43
C HIS A 31 20.90 -26.61 -10.92
N ARG A 32 21.05 -26.01 -9.73
CA ARG A 32 22.35 -25.61 -9.17
C ARG A 32 23.23 -26.80 -8.73
N GLU A 33 22.61 -27.93 -8.39
CA GLU A 33 23.27 -29.12 -7.85
C GLU A 33 23.38 -30.29 -8.84
N GLN A 34 23.01 -30.10 -10.11
CA GLN A 34 23.25 -31.13 -11.12
C GLN A 34 24.73 -31.13 -11.51
N GLY A 35 25.57 -31.82 -10.73
CA GLY A 35 26.79 -32.42 -11.27
C GLY A 35 26.44 -33.35 -12.45
N GLU A 36 27.40 -33.80 -13.24
CA GLU A 36 27.16 -34.78 -14.30
C GLU A 36 26.51 -36.05 -13.71
N VAL A 37 25.18 -36.14 -13.72
CA VAL A 37 24.42 -37.29 -13.22
C VAL A 37 24.23 -38.23 -14.41
N ASN A 38 24.83 -39.42 -14.34
CA ASN A 38 24.49 -40.51 -15.27
C ASN A 38 22.97 -40.78 -15.20
N GLU A 39 22.35 -41.09 -16.35
CA GLU A 39 20.91 -41.43 -16.38
C GLU A 39 20.59 -42.53 -15.35
N PRO A 40 19.70 -42.29 -14.39
CA PRO A 40 19.43 -43.25 -13.32
C PRO A 40 18.61 -44.45 -13.84
N GLU A 41 18.88 -45.63 -13.28
CA GLU A 41 18.15 -46.87 -13.61
C GLU A 41 16.70 -46.88 -13.07
N ASP A 42 16.41 -46.13 -11.99
CA ASP A 42 15.06 -45.96 -11.42
C ASP A 42 14.77 -44.48 -11.10
N VAL A 43 13.73 -43.94 -11.73
CA VAL A 43 13.29 -42.55 -11.57
C VAL A 43 12.64 -42.26 -10.21
N THR A 44 12.24 -43.28 -9.46
CA THR A 44 11.55 -43.11 -8.16
C THR A 44 12.50 -42.83 -7.00
N GLU A 45 13.77 -43.22 -7.13
CA GLU A 45 14.79 -43.04 -6.08
C GLU A 45 15.37 -41.61 -6.06
N PHE A 46 15.44 -40.94 -7.21
CA PHE A 46 16.00 -39.60 -7.32
C PHE A 46 14.98 -38.49 -7.01
N ASP A 47 15.45 -37.29 -6.73
CA ASP A 47 14.58 -36.12 -6.64
C ASP A 47 14.28 -35.56 -8.04
N HIS A 48 13.02 -35.33 -8.37
CA HIS A 48 12.58 -35.00 -9.73
C HIS A 48 11.35 -34.09 -9.73
N PRO A 49 11.05 -33.38 -10.84
CA PRO A 49 9.95 -32.41 -10.91
C PRO A 49 8.57 -32.94 -10.48
N LEU A 50 8.28 -34.22 -10.76
CA LEU A 50 6.99 -34.82 -10.42
C LEU A 50 6.87 -35.29 -8.95
N LYS A 51 7.90 -35.14 -8.12
CA LYS A 51 7.91 -35.66 -6.74
C LYS A 51 7.15 -34.70 -5.82
N GLN A 52 6.19 -35.23 -5.06
CA GLN A 52 5.30 -34.43 -4.19
C GLN A 52 5.71 -34.43 -2.70
N SER A 53 6.87 -35.00 -2.37
CA SER A 53 7.34 -35.04 -0.99
C SER A 53 7.79 -33.66 -0.52
N GLU A 54 7.45 -33.26 0.70
CA GLU A 54 7.91 -32.00 1.32
C GLU A 54 9.44 -31.90 1.43
N GLN A 55 10.16 -33.02 1.33
CA GLN A 55 11.63 -33.04 1.34
C GLN A 55 12.24 -32.79 -0.04
N SER A 56 11.45 -32.87 -1.12
CA SER A 56 11.89 -32.65 -2.49
C SER A 56 12.26 -31.19 -2.73
N VAL A 57 13.41 -30.96 -3.37
CA VAL A 57 13.87 -29.66 -3.84
C VAL A 57 12.92 -29.14 -4.92
N TRP A 58 12.49 -30.02 -5.82
CA TRP A 58 11.52 -29.69 -6.87
C TRP A 58 10.16 -29.29 -6.31
N TYR A 59 9.64 -30.03 -5.33
CA TYR A 59 8.37 -29.69 -4.70
C TYR A 59 8.42 -28.29 -4.07
N LYS A 60 9.48 -27.98 -3.31
CA LYS A 60 9.67 -26.64 -2.73
C LYS A 60 9.90 -25.57 -3.79
N TYR A 61 10.61 -25.88 -4.88
CA TYR A 61 10.79 -24.99 -6.02
C TYR A 61 9.45 -24.61 -6.68
N PHE A 62 8.53 -25.57 -6.86
CA PHE A 62 7.20 -25.27 -7.39
C PHE A 62 6.36 -24.42 -6.43
N GLN A 63 6.44 -24.66 -5.12
CA GLN A 63 5.80 -23.78 -4.13
C GLN A 63 6.36 -22.34 -4.19
N ASP A 64 7.68 -22.21 -4.33
CA ASP A 64 8.32 -20.90 -4.46
C ASP A 64 7.87 -20.19 -5.75
N ASN A 65 7.70 -20.93 -6.84
CA ASN A 65 7.17 -20.38 -8.09
C ASN A 65 5.72 -19.93 -7.99
N GLU A 66 4.88 -20.57 -7.17
CA GLU A 66 3.52 -20.08 -6.91
C GLU A 66 3.54 -18.73 -6.20
N ILE A 67 4.37 -18.57 -5.17
CA ILE A 67 4.55 -17.29 -4.45
C ILE A 67 5.09 -16.22 -5.40
N LEU A 68 6.13 -16.56 -6.18
CA LEU A 68 6.72 -15.66 -7.17
C LEU A 68 5.69 -15.24 -8.22
N HIS A 69 4.85 -16.15 -8.70
CA HIS A 69 3.82 -15.82 -9.68
C HIS A 69 2.84 -14.75 -9.16
N GLU A 70 2.39 -14.86 -7.91
CA GLU A 70 1.55 -13.84 -7.28
C GLU A 70 2.27 -12.50 -7.13
N ILE A 71 3.52 -12.53 -6.65
CA ILE A 71 4.36 -11.33 -6.53
C ILE A 71 4.53 -10.65 -7.89
N GLU A 72 4.88 -11.41 -8.91
CA GLU A 72 5.16 -10.88 -10.24
C GLU A 72 3.93 -10.18 -10.81
N LYS A 73 2.74 -10.80 -10.76
CA LYS A 73 1.49 -10.15 -11.22
C LYS A 73 1.26 -8.77 -10.59
N ASP A 74 1.58 -8.63 -9.30
CA ASP A 74 1.38 -7.39 -8.56
C ASP A 74 2.48 -6.36 -8.80
N VAL A 75 3.75 -6.79 -8.84
CA VAL A 75 4.88 -5.89 -9.13
C VAL A 75 4.74 -5.32 -10.54
N HIS A 76 4.29 -6.09 -11.54
CA HIS A 76 4.05 -5.60 -12.91
C HIS A 76 3.03 -4.46 -13.00
N ARG A 77 2.07 -4.39 -12.07
CA ARG A 77 0.99 -3.38 -12.07
C ARG A 77 1.22 -2.28 -11.03
N THR A 78 2.37 -2.26 -10.36
CA THR A 78 2.71 -1.26 -9.33
C THR A 78 3.08 0.07 -9.97
N PHE A 79 2.41 1.16 -9.60
CA PHE A 79 2.63 2.52 -10.13
C PHE A 79 2.89 2.55 -11.66
N PRO A 80 1.94 2.09 -12.49
CA PRO A 80 2.17 1.82 -13.92
C PRO A 80 2.52 3.08 -14.73
N HIS A 81 2.15 4.26 -14.22
CA HIS A 81 2.45 5.55 -14.85
C HIS A 81 3.87 6.06 -14.56
N LEU A 82 4.59 5.46 -13.61
CA LEU A 82 5.91 5.90 -13.22
C LEU A 82 6.98 5.07 -13.94
N HIS A 83 7.74 5.71 -14.84
CA HIS A 83 8.80 5.04 -15.61
C HIS A 83 9.81 4.28 -14.74
N PHE A 84 10.04 4.75 -13.51
CA PHE A 84 10.88 4.09 -12.51
C PHE A 84 10.51 2.61 -12.28
N PHE A 85 9.22 2.25 -12.30
CA PHE A 85 8.74 0.89 -12.07
C PHE A 85 8.36 0.14 -13.34
N GLN A 86 8.41 0.80 -14.50
CA GLN A 86 8.09 0.16 -15.78
C GLN A 86 9.17 -0.85 -16.15
N ILE A 87 8.74 -1.99 -16.69
CA ILE A 87 9.63 -2.99 -17.28
C ILE A 87 9.94 -2.53 -18.70
N ASP A 88 11.22 -2.56 -19.09
CA ASP A 88 11.63 -2.23 -20.46
C ASP A 88 10.89 -3.12 -21.48
N ASN A 89 10.56 -2.56 -22.64
CA ASN A 89 9.83 -3.28 -23.67
C ASN A 89 10.62 -4.53 -24.11
N PRO A 90 9.98 -5.70 -24.26
CA PRO A 90 10.65 -6.91 -24.74
C PRO A 90 11.26 -6.75 -26.14
N ASP A 91 10.72 -5.84 -26.96
CA ASP A 91 11.23 -5.51 -28.30
C ASP A 91 12.51 -4.64 -28.29
N ASP A 92 12.94 -4.11 -27.13
CA ASP A 92 14.07 -3.18 -27.03
C ASP A 92 15.44 -3.88 -26.87
N THR A 93 15.52 -5.19 -27.15
CA THR A 93 16.77 -5.95 -27.01
C THR A 93 17.20 -6.69 -28.28
N MET A 94 18.30 -6.20 -28.87
CA MET A 94 19.19 -6.92 -29.81
C MET A 94 19.91 -8.15 -29.18
N SER A 95 19.45 -8.65 -28.01
CA SER A 95 20.17 -9.69 -27.25
C SER A 95 19.30 -10.75 -26.55
N GLY A 96 17.98 -10.79 -26.73
CA GLY A 96 17.15 -11.93 -26.31
C GLY A 96 17.16 -12.30 -24.83
N ARG A 97 17.70 -11.45 -23.95
CA ARG A 97 17.56 -11.55 -22.50
C ARG A 97 16.61 -10.45 -22.06
N LEU A 98 15.49 -10.83 -21.45
CA LEU A 98 14.56 -9.91 -20.80
C LEU A 98 15.36 -9.06 -19.78
N ILE A 99 15.72 -7.83 -20.15
CA ILE A 99 16.23 -6.85 -19.19
C ILE A 99 15.00 -6.36 -18.42
N GLN A 100 14.56 -7.14 -17.44
CA GLN A 100 13.65 -6.60 -16.44
C GLN A 100 14.39 -5.47 -15.73
N ASN A 101 13.75 -4.30 -15.64
CA ASN A 101 14.22 -3.13 -14.90
C ASN A 101 14.75 -3.58 -13.52
N GLU A 102 15.92 -3.09 -13.10
CA GLU A 102 16.54 -3.51 -11.82
C GLU A 102 15.62 -3.24 -10.62
N HIS A 103 14.80 -2.18 -10.68
CA HIS A 103 13.80 -1.86 -9.67
C HIS A 103 12.72 -2.94 -9.55
N TYR A 104 12.24 -3.47 -10.67
CA TYR A 104 11.31 -4.61 -10.69
C TYR A 104 11.95 -5.83 -10.00
N ARG A 105 13.21 -6.11 -10.31
CA ARG A 105 13.93 -7.26 -9.73
C ARG A 105 14.14 -7.09 -8.23
N SER A 106 14.49 -5.89 -7.76
CA SER A 106 14.61 -5.59 -6.33
C SER A 106 13.29 -5.80 -5.60
N LEU A 107 12.18 -5.24 -6.08
CA LEU A 107 10.86 -5.41 -5.46
C LEU A 107 10.48 -6.89 -5.35
N ARG A 108 10.64 -7.63 -6.45
CA ARG A 108 10.38 -9.08 -6.51
C ARG A 108 11.21 -9.85 -5.48
N ARG A 109 12.53 -9.59 -5.39
CA ARG A 109 13.43 -10.27 -4.45
C ARG A 109 13.08 -9.96 -3.00
N ILE A 110 12.83 -8.68 -2.67
CA ILE A 110 12.45 -8.26 -1.32
C ILE A 110 11.15 -8.95 -0.88
N LEU A 111 10.10 -8.89 -1.70
CA LEU A 111 8.80 -9.51 -1.37
C LEU A 111 8.92 -11.03 -1.22
N PHE A 112 9.69 -11.67 -2.09
CA PHE A 112 9.91 -13.11 -2.03
C PHE A 112 10.65 -13.52 -0.76
N LEU A 113 11.78 -12.87 -0.45
CA LEU A 113 12.53 -13.15 0.77
C LEU A 113 11.69 -12.89 2.02
N TYR A 114 10.91 -11.81 2.04
CA TYR A 114 9.99 -11.54 3.14
C TYR A 114 8.97 -12.67 3.32
N ALA A 115 8.35 -13.14 2.24
CA ALA A 115 7.39 -14.25 2.28
C ALA A 115 8.02 -15.56 2.78
N LYS A 116 9.23 -15.87 2.34
CA LYS A 116 9.99 -17.07 2.76
C LYS A 116 10.36 -17.04 4.24
N LEU A 117 10.75 -15.87 4.75
CA LEU A 117 11.12 -15.66 6.16
C LEU A 117 9.90 -15.58 7.08
N ASN A 118 8.74 -15.17 6.56
CA ASN A 118 7.50 -14.99 7.32
C ASN A 118 6.38 -15.94 6.86
N ARG A 119 6.66 -17.25 6.81
CA ARG A 119 5.74 -18.28 6.25
C ARG A 119 4.32 -18.28 6.82
N GLY A 120 4.13 -17.80 8.05
CA GLY A 120 2.79 -17.69 8.66
C GLY A 120 1.89 -16.64 8.00
N ILE A 121 2.46 -15.62 7.36
CA ILE A 121 1.74 -14.59 6.61
C ILE A 121 1.95 -14.81 5.10
N SER A 122 3.19 -15.16 4.72
CA SER A 122 3.66 -15.24 3.33
C SER A 122 3.43 -13.92 2.57
N TYR A 123 3.42 -13.96 1.24
CA TYR A 123 3.02 -12.84 0.41
C TYR A 123 1.51 -12.66 0.41
N ILE A 124 1.04 -11.42 0.58
CA ILE A 124 -0.36 -11.05 0.42
C ILE A 124 -0.45 -9.89 -0.56
N GLN A 125 -1.38 -9.99 -1.50
CA GLN A 125 -1.67 -8.94 -2.48
C GLN A 125 -1.84 -7.58 -1.79
N GLY A 126 -1.14 -6.57 -2.30
CA GLY A 126 -1.07 -5.22 -1.72
C GLY A 126 0.24 -4.94 -0.97
N MET A 127 1.01 -5.96 -0.58
CA MET A 127 2.35 -5.75 0.00
C MET A 127 3.30 -5.03 -0.97
N ASN A 128 3.13 -5.22 -2.28
CA ASN A 128 3.86 -4.48 -3.31
C ASN A 128 3.63 -2.96 -3.22
N GLU A 129 2.42 -2.52 -2.89
CA GLU A 129 2.04 -1.10 -2.77
C GLU A 129 2.60 -0.45 -1.50
N LEU A 130 2.91 -1.26 -0.48
CA LEU A 130 3.60 -0.80 0.72
C LEU A 130 5.11 -0.77 0.50
N LEU A 131 5.68 -1.75 -0.20
CA LEU A 131 7.11 -1.80 -0.46
C LEU A 131 7.57 -0.72 -1.44
N ALA A 132 6.81 -0.47 -2.50
CA ALA A 132 7.26 0.39 -3.59
C ALA A 132 7.60 1.83 -3.16
N PRO A 133 6.81 2.54 -2.33
CA PRO A 133 7.19 3.87 -1.84
C PRO A 133 8.46 3.86 -0.98
N ILE A 134 8.65 2.82 -0.16
CA ILE A 134 9.86 2.62 0.66
C ILE A 134 11.07 2.47 -0.24
N TYR A 135 10.99 1.53 -1.19
CA TYR A 135 12.08 1.24 -2.10
C TYR A 135 12.43 2.46 -2.97
N TYR A 136 11.42 3.16 -3.49
CA TYR A 136 11.62 4.38 -4.27
C TYR A 136 12.42 5.41 -3.48
N SER A 137 12.07 5.63 -2.21
CA SER A 137 12.75 6.61 -1.34
C SER A 137 14.24 6.30 -1.20
N PHE A 138 14.62 5.03 -0.99
CA PHE A 138 16.02 4.63 -0.90
C PHE A 138 16.73 4.62 -2.26
N ALA A 139 16.06 4.16 -3.32
CA ALA A 139 16.66 4.02 -4.65
C ALA A 139 16.80 5.36 -5.40
N THR A 140 16.16 6.42 -4.91
CA THR A 140 16.28 7.79 -5.41
C THR A 140 17.09 8.70 -4.48
N ASP A 141 17.74 8.13 -3.46
CA ASP A 141 18.60 8.88 -2.55
C ASP A 141 19.68 9.65 -3.34
N PRO A 142 19.89 10.95 -3.06
CA PRO A 142 20.92 11.75 -3.73
C PRO A 142 22.34 11.28 -3.42
N ASP A 143 22.56 10.61 -2.29
CA ASP A 143 23.83 10.01 -1.93
C ASP A 143 23.99 8.64 -2.61
N THR A 144 24.98 8.53 -3.48
CA THR A 144 25.23 7.33 -4.29
C THR A 144 25.64 6.12 -3.44
N GLU A 145 26.29 6.34 -2.29
CA GLU A 145 26.64 5.26 -1.38
C GLU A 145 25.38 4.66 -0.75
N TRP A 146 24.48 5.50 -0.24
CA TRP A 146 23.22 5.05 0.38
C TRP A 146 22.30 4.39 -0.63
N LYS A 147 22.17 4.99 -1.82
CA LYS A 147 21.43 4.43 -2.94
C LYS A 147 21.90 3.02 -3.32
N SER A 148 23.20 2.72 -3.19
CA SER A 148 23.73 1.39 -3.52
C SER A 148 23.26 0.27 -2.59
N TYR A 149 22.68 0.62 -1.43
CA TYR A 149 22.11 -0.29 -0.44
C TYR A 149 20.57 -0.23 -0.39
N ALA A 150 19.94 0.35 -1.40
CA ALA A 150 18.50 0.62 -1.38
C ALA A 150 17.65 -0.65 -1.22
N GLU A 151 18.07 -1.78 -1.79
CA GLU A 151 17.34 -3.04 -1.69
C GLU A 151 17.37 -3.60 -0.26
N GLU A 152 18.55 -3.64 0.35
CA GLU A 152 18.76 -4.13 1.71
C GLU A 152 18.02 -3.25 2.73
N ASP A 153 18.16 -1.94 2.61
CA ASP A 153 17.55 -0.99 3.54
C ASP A 153 16.02 -0.97 3.38
N ALA A 154 15.51 -1.07 2.14
CA ALA A 154 14.08 -1.20 1.88
C ALA A 154 13.51 -2.50 2.47
N PHE A 155 14.21 -3.63 2.38
CA PHE A 155 13.77 -4.88 2.99
C PHE A 155 13.57 -4.74 4.50
N TRP A 156 14.54 -4.15 5.21
CA TRP A 156 14.45 -4.00 6.66
C TRP A 156 13.39 -2.98 7.09
N CYS A 157 13.29 -1.86 6.36
CA CYS A 157 12.25 -0.87 6.60
C CYS A 157 10.84 -1.45 6.36
N PHE A 158 10.67 -2.18 5.24
CA PHE A 158 9.44 -2.89 4.93
C PHE A 158 9.10 -3.95 5.98
N THR A 159 10.08 -4.75 6.41
CA THR A 159 9.88 -5.77 7.45
C THR A 159 9.42 -5.15 8.76
N ASN A 160 10.01 -4.03 9.16
CA ASN A 160 9.59 -3.29 10.35
C ASN A 160 8.14 -2.79 10.20
N LEU A 161 7.79 -2.17 9.07
CA LEU A 161 6.43 -1.71 8.82
C LEU A 161 5.43 -2.87 8.86
N MET A 162 5.75 -3.99 8.21
CA MET A 162 4.89 -5.17 8.19
C MET A 162 4.72 -5.80 9.58
N SER A 163 5.71 -5.69 10.47
CA SER A 163 5.56 -6.15 11.85
C SER A 163 4.49 -5.38 12.63
N GLU A 164 4.33 -4.09 12.35
CA GLU A 164 3.28 -3.25 12.93
C GLU A 164 1.92 -3.45 12.26
N LEU A 165 1.91 -3.80 10.98
CA LEU A 165 0.69 -4.05 10.19
C LEU A 165 0.23 -5.51 10.23
N ARG A 166 0.95 -6.41 10.92
CA ARG A 166 0.72 -7.86 10.90
C ARG A 166 -0.74 -8.25 11.13
N ASP A 167 -1.40 -7.60 12.09
CA ASP A 167 -2.78 -7.91 12.47
C ASP A 167 -3.80 -7.51 11.39
N ASN A 168 -3.43 -6.66 10.42
CA ASN A 168 -4.25 -6.35 9.26
C ASN A 168 -4.22 -7.47 8.21
N PHE A 169 -3.21 -8.34 8.25
CA PHE A 169 -2.93 -9.37 7.25
C PHE A 169 -3.15 -10.80 7.74
N ASP A 170 -3.39 -10.98 9.05
CA ASP A 170 -3.63 -12.30 9.64
C ASP A 170 -5.06 -12.80 9.31
N LYS A 171 -5.15 -13.71 8.34
CA LYS A 171 -6.41 -14.35 7.91
C LYS A 171 -6.91 -15.41 8.91
N SER A 172 -6.12 -15.79 9.92
CA SER A 172 -6.40 -16.94 10.79
C SER A 172 -7.31 -16.61 11.98
N HIS A 173 -7.58 -15.32 12.21
CA HIS A 173 -8.42 -14.87 13.32
C HIS A 173 -9.50 -13.89 12.83
N ASP A 174 -10.56 -14.44 12.24
CA ASP A 174 -11.87 -13.76 12.12
C ASP A 174 -12.48 -13.38 13.49
N GLN A 175 -11.80 -13.73 14.60
CA GLN A 175 -12.15 -13.40 15.99
C GLN A 175 -11.13 -12.48 16.68
N ALA A 176 -10.11 -11.95 15.99
CA ALA A 176 -9.17 -11.01 16.60
C ALA A 176 -9.88 -9.70 16.95
N ILE A 177 -10.12 -9.51 18.25
CA ILE A 177 -10.71 -8.33 18.89
C ILE A 177 -9.90 -7.03 18.61
N ASN A 178 -8.79 -7.08 17.86
CA ASN A 178 -7.88 -5.96 17.56
C ASN A 178 -7.50 -5.81 16.07
N GLY A 179 -8.17 -6.50 15.14
CA GLY A 179 -7.81 -6.48 13.71
C GLY A 179 -8.28 -5.24 12.94
N ILE A 180 -8.11 -5.28 11.61
CA ILE A 180 -8.56 -4.24 10.67
C ILE A 180 -10.05 -3.84 10.83
N GLN A 181 -10.89 -4.77 11.27
CA GLN A 181 -12.31 -4.51 11.53
C GLN A 181 -12.52 -3.52 12.67
N GLU A 182 -11.74 -3.60 13.75
CA GLU A 182 -11.82 -2.61 14.83
C GLU A 182 -11.34 -1.24 14.37
N ARG A 183 -10.28 -1.18 13.54
CA ARG A 183 -9.82 0.09 12.96
C ARG A 183 -10.91 0.75 12.12
N MET A 184 -11.62 -0.02 11.30
CA MET A 184 -12.75 0.48 10.52
C MET A 184 -13.92 0.91 11.41
N LYS A 185 -14.19 0.23 12.53
CA LYS A 185 -15.19 0.68 13.52
C LYS A 185 -14.78 2.01 14.16
N VAL A 186 -13.52 2.15 14.57
CA VAL A 186 -12.99 3.41 15.13
C VAL A 186 -13.12 4.53 14.09
N PHE A 187 -12.74 4.28 12.85
CA PHE A 187 -12.92 5.23 11.74
C PHE A 187 -14.38 5.65 11.56
N ASN A 188 -15.32 4.70 11.52
CA ASN A 188 -16.76 5.01 11.40
C ASN A 188 -17.25 5.83 12.59
N ASN A 189 -16.77 5.54 13.81
CA ASN A 189 -17.10 6.31 15.01
C ASN A 189 -16.53 7.73 14.98
N ILE A 190 -15.30 7.93 14.48
CA ILE A 190 -14.72 9.26 14.29
C ILE A 190 -15.60 10.08 13.35
N LEU A 191 -16.00 9.51 12.19
CA LEU A 191 -16.92 10.18 11.27
C LEU A 191 -18.25 10.53 11.95
N LYS A 192 -18.86 9.58 12.66
CA LYS A 192 -20.11 9.79 13.39
C LYS A 192 -20.03 10.94 14.39
N MET A 193 -18.90 11.09 15.08
CA MET A 193 -18.70 12.16 16.05
C MET A 193 -18.44 13.51 15.37
N LYS A 194 -17.64 13.52 14.29
CA LYS A 194 -17.14 14.75 13.66
C LYS A 194 -18.11 15.32 12.63
N ASP A 195 -18.86 14.46 11.97
CA ASP A 195 -19.91 14.81 11.02
C ASP A 195 -21.07 13.78 11.06
N PRO A 196 -21.99 13.91 12.03
CA PRO A 196 -23.11 12.98 12.20
C PRO A 196 -24.05 12.93 10.99
N ALA A 197 -24.18 14.04 10.26
CA ALA A 197 -25.08 14.15 9.11
C ALA A 197 -24.54 13.37 7.90
N LEU A 198 -23.24 13.47 7.61
CA LEU A 198 -22.60 12.68 6.56
C LEU A 198 -22.61 11.19 6.92
N TRP A 199 -22.32 10.87 8.19
CA TRP A 199 -22.41 9.49 8.67
C TRP A 199 -23.81 8.90 8.48
N LEU A 200 -24.87 9.62 8.89
CA LEU A 200 -26.25 9.14 8.78
C LEU A 200 -26.65 8.94 7.31
N ASP A 201 -26.23 9.82 6.42
CA ASP A 201 -26.49 9.70 4.99
C ASP A 201 -25.84 8.43 4.39
N LEU A 202 -24.57 8.18 4.70
CA LEU A 202 -23.87 6.95 4.29
C LEU A 202 -24.55 5.69 4.83
N GLU A 203 -24.97 5.68 6.09
CA GLU A 203 -25.74 4.56 6.69
C GLU A 203 -27.10 4.39 5.98
N SER A 204 -27.80 5.48 5.66
CA SER A 204 -29.08 5.43 4.94
C SER A 204 -28.95 4.85 3.53
N LYS A 205 -27.81 5.10 2.89
CA LYS A 205 -27.41 4.52 1.59
C LYS A 205 -26.91 3.08 1.71
N GLN A 206 -26.83 2.52 2.93
CA GLN A 206 -26.24 1.21 3.22
C GLN A 206 -24.76 1.11 2.77
N MET A 207 -24.04 2.24 2.85
CA MET A 207 -22.64 2.32 2.44
C MET A 207 -21.74 1.74 3.53
N ASN A 208 -21.44 0.44 3.44
CA ASN A 208 -20.55 -0.23 4.39
C ASN A 208 -19.11 0.33 4.26
N PRO A 209 -18.48 0.84 5.35
CA PRO A 209 -17.10 1.32 5.34
C PRO A 209 -16.09 0.34 4.73
N GLN A 210 -16.33 -0.98 4.83
CA GLN A 210 -15.44 -2.00 4.27
C GLN A 210 -15.30 -1.91 2.75
N PHE A 211 -16.29 -1.36 2.03
CA PHE A 211 -16.25 -1.27 0.56
C PHE A 211 -15.21 -0.27 0.01
N TYR A 212 -14.75 0.66 0.85
CA TYR A 212 -13.77 1.69 0.45
C TYR A 212 -12.61 1.80 1.45
N SER A 213 -12.89 1.87 2.75
CA SER A 213 -11.87 2.16 3.78
C SER A 213 -10.95 0.98 4.11
N PHE A 214 -11.32 -0.25 3.78
CA PHE A 214 -10.47 -1.42 4.00
C PHE A 214 -9.12 -1.25 3.32
N ARG A 215 -9.14 -0.89 2.03
CA ARG A 215 -7.93 -0.65 1.23
C ARG A 215 -7.17 0.58 1.71
N TRP A 216 -7.90 1.66 2.00
CA TRP A 216 -7.32 2.92 2.51
C TRP A 216 -6.45 2.67 3.73
N ILE A 217 -6.96 1.88 4.69
CA ILE A 217 -6.28 1.64 5.96
C ILE A 217 -5.19 0.57 5.81
N THR A 218 -5.46 -0.54 5.11
CA THR A 218 -4.49 -1.64 4.99
C THR A 218 -3.27 -1.29 4.15
N LEU A 219 -3.42 -0.39 3.17
CA LEU A 219 -2.35 0.05 2.28
C LEU A 219 -1.84 1.47 2.59
N LEU A 220 -2.23 2.05 3.73
CA LEU A 220 -1.80 3.39 4.14
C LEU A 220 -2.00 4.44 3.02
N LEU A 221 -3.15 4.36 2.36
CA LEU A 221 -3.59 5.22 1.25
C LEU A 221 -2.72 5.16 -0.03
N SER A 222 -1.80 4.21 -0.16
CA SER A 222 -0.87 4.17 -1.30
C SER A 222 -1.52 3.92 -2.67
N GLN A 223 -2.77 3.48 -2.71
CA GLN A 223 -3.55 3.35 -3.96
C GLN A 223 -4.60 4.45 -4.17
N GLU A 224 -4.72 5.40 -3.25
CA GLU A 224 -5.65 6.54 -3.41
C GLU A 224 -4.96 7.78 -3.98
N PHE A 225 -3.63 7.82 -3.86
CA PHE A 225 -2.83 8.97 -4.23
C PHE A 225 -1.63 8.54 -5.08
N GLU A 226 -1.15 9.45 -5.92
CA GLU A 226 0.09 9.25 -6.67
C GLU A 226 1.31 9.27 -5.73
N LEU A 227 2.40 8.63 -6.14
CA LEU A 227 3.56 8.40 -5.29
C LEU A 227 4.07 9.65 -4.54
N PRO A 228 4.21 10.85 -5.14
CA PRO A 228 4.65 12.04 -4.39
C PRO A 228 3.74 12.38 -3.20
N ASP A 229 2.43 12.24 -3.37
CA ASP A 229 1.44 12.51 -2.33
C ASP A 229 1.43 11.39 -1.27
N VAL A 230 1.63 10.13 -1.69
CA VAL A 230 1.82 9.00 -0.77
C VAL A 230 3.02 9.24 0.13
N LEU A 231 4.16 9.63 -0.43
CA LEU A 231 5.36 9.97 0.35
C LEU A 231 5.08 11.09 1.34
N ARG A 232 4.33 12.13 0.93
CA ARG A 232 3.98 13.24 1.82
C ARG A 232 3.05 12.84 2.97
N ILE A 233 2.08 11.96 2.70
CA ILE A 233 1.24 11.34 3.73
C ILE A 233 2.12 10.54 4.68
N TRP A 234 3.02 9.71 4.14
CA TRP A 234 3.89 8.83 4.91
C TRP A 234 4.90 9.57 5.77
N ASP A 235 5.43 10.71 5.32
CA ASP A 235 6.22 11.62 6.15
C ASP A 235 5.44 12.03 7.41
N THR A 236 4.16 12.35 7.24
CA THR A 236 3.28 12.73 8.34
C THR A 236 3.04 11.54 9.27
N LEU A 237 2.70 10.38 8.71
CA LEU A 237 2.45 9.17 9.49
C LEU A 237 3.70 8.74 10.26
N PHE A 238 4.85 8.57 9.61
CA PHE A 238 6.06 8.06 10.27
C PHE A 238 6.70 9.05 11.24
N SER A 239 6.37 10.34 11.14
CA SER A 239 6.75 11.33 12.15
C SER A 239 5.91 11.27 13.44
N ASP A 240 4.78 10.55 13.43
CA ASP A 240 3.83 10.48 14.55
C ASP A 240 3.93 9.12 15.28
N GLU A 241 3.93 9.16 16.60
CA GLU A 241 3.84 7.95 17.45
C GLU A 241 2.44 7.33 17.39
N LYS A 242 1.41 8.14 17.13
CA LYS A 242 0.01 7.73 16.95
C LYS A 242 -0.40 7.69 15.47
N ARG A 243 0.56 7.43 14.59
CA ARG A 243 0.38 7.41 13.11
C ARG A 243 -0.87 6.70 12.63
N PHE A 244 -1.21 5.62 13.31
CA PHE A 244 -2.34 4.79 12.94
C PHE A 244 -3.70 5.39 13.32
N ASP A 245 -3.76 6.22 14.35
CA ASP A 245 -4.94 7.04 14.67
C ASP A 245 -4.99 8.23 13.72
N GLN A 246 -3.84 8.86 13.46
CA GLN A 246 -3.69 9.95 12.51
C GLN A 246 -4.15 9.56 11.09
N LEU A 247 -3.86 8.33 10.66
CA LEU A 247 -4.38 7.76 9.41
C LEU A 247 -5.92 7.76 9.38
N LEU A 248 -6.58 7.39 10.47
CA LEU A 248 -8.05 7.39 10.52
C LEU A 248 -8.61 8.81 10.39
N TYR A 249 -7.95 9.80 11.00
CA TYR A 249 -8.32 11.21 10.82
C TYR A 249 -8.09 11.71 9.39
N ILE A 250 -7.03 11.27 8.70
CA ILE A 250 -6.82 11.56 7.27
C ILE A 250 -7.96 10.95 6.44
N CYS A 251 -8.31 9.70 6.67
CA CYS A 251 -9.47 9.06 6.02
C CYS A 251 -10.78 9.81 6.30
N THR A 252 -10.98 10.31 7.52
CA THR A 252 -12.19 11.08 7.86
C THR A 252 -12.19 12.44 7.15
N ALA A 253 -11.03 13.12 7.09
CA ALA A 253 -10.88 14.36 6.35
C ALA A 253 -11.21 14.17 4.86
N MET A 254 -10.76 13.06 4.26
CA MET A 254 -11.10 12.68 2.88
C MET A 254 -12.62 12.59 2.68
N LEU A 255 -13.35 11.90 3.57
CA LEU A 255 -14.82 11.82 3.48
C LEU A 255 -15.50 13.19 3.62
N ILE A 256 -15.12 13.98 4.62
CA ILE A 256 -15.77 15.27 4.89
C ILE A 256 -15.52 16.25 3.74
N ARG A 257 -14.36 16.20 3.06
CA ARG A 257 -14.12 17.03 1.87
C ARG A 257 -15.05 16.68 0.70
N LEU A 258 -15.44 15.42 0.59
CA LEU A 258 -16.39 14.94 -0.42
C LEU A 258 -17.85 15.08 0.03
N ARG A 259 -18.11 15.64 1.21
CA ARG A 259 -19.45 15.72 1.82
C ARG A 259 -20.52 16.19 0.84
N LYS A 260 -20.29 17.29 0.14
CA LYS A 260 -21.30 17.88 -0.76
C LYS A 260 -21.70 16.90 -1.87
N ASP A 261 -20.71 16.24 -2.46
CA ASP A 261 -20.92 15.30 -3.56
C ASP A 261 -21.54 14.00 -3.04
N ILE A 262 -21.09 13.50 -1.89
CA ILE A 262 -21.65 12.30 -1.25
C ILE A 262 -23.13 12.52 -0.92
N LEU A 263 -23.49 13.63 -0.28
CA LEU A 263 -24.87 13.91 0.11
C LEU A 263 -25.82 13.98 -1.09
N ALA A 264 -25.33 14.49 -2.23
CA ALA A 264 -26.12 14.60 -3.46
C ALA A 264 -26.19 13.30 -4.28
N ALA A 265 -25.20 12.41 -4.12
CA ALA A 265 -25.03 11.18 -4.89
C ALA A 265 -25.88 10.01 -4.38
N ASP A 266 -26.19 9.06 -5.26
CA ASP A 266 -26.76 7.76 -4.87
C ASP A 266 -25.68 6.77 -4.36
N PHE A 267 -26.08 5.53 -4.06
CA PHE A 267 -25.14 4.49 -3.61
C PHE A 267 -24.01 4.23 -4.62
N ALA A 268 -24.32 4.09 -5.92
CA ALA A 268 -23.35 3.69 -6.92
C ALA A 268 -22.35 4.83 -7.21
N GLU A 269 -22.86 6.05 -7.29
CA GLU A 269 -22.06 7.27 -7.46
C GLU A 269 -21.15 7.50 -6.25
N THR A 270 -21.69 7.35 -5.03
CA THR A 270 -20.90 7.45 -3.79
C THR A 270 -19.80 6.41 -3.75
N LEU A 271 -20.12 5.14 -4.05
CA LEU A 271 -19.11 4.07 -4.02
C LEU A 271 -17.99 4.34 -5.03
N LYS A 272 -18.34 4.78 -6.25
CA LYS A 272 -17.37 5.14 -7.28
C LYS A 272 -16.45 6.27 -6.81
N LEU A 273 -17.02 7.31 -6.21
CA LEU A 273 -16.26 8.45 -5.69
C LEU A 273 -15.29 8.03 -4.57
N LEU A 274 -15.69 7.09 -3.72
CA LEU A 274 -14.85 6.59 -2.62
C LEU A 274 -13.81 5.56 -3.06
N GLN A 275 -14.03 4.83 -4.16
CA GLN A 275 -13.05 3.88 -4.71
C GLN A 275 -12.06 4.55 -5.67
N THR A 276 -12.43 5.70 -6.23
CA THR A 276 -11.59 6.53 -7.10
C THR A 276 -11.60 7.96 -6.57
N TYR A 277 -10.79 8.21 -5.55
CA TYR A 277 -10.74 9.50 -4.89
C TYR A 277 -10.31 10.60 -5.88
N PRO A 278 -11.01 11.74 -5.94
CA PRO A 278 -10.70 12.78 -6.92
C PRO A 278 -9.36 13.47 -6.62
N PRO A 279 -8.65 13.97 -7.65
CA PRO A 279 -7.42 14.73 -7.45
C PRO A 279 -7.63 15.93 -6.51
N CYS A 280 -6.71 16.12 -5.57
CA CYS A 280 -6.77 17.20 -4.60
C CYS A 280 -5.38 17.54 -4.08
N ASP A 281 -5.26 18.65 -3.35
CA ASP A 281 -4.04 18.94 -2.60
C ASP A 281 -3.99 18.12 -1.31
N VAL A 282 -3.06 17.18 -1.25
CA VAL A 282 -2.84 16.29 -0.10
C VAL A 282 -2.48 17.07 1.17
N LEU A 283 -1.83 18.22 1.04
CA LEU A 283 -1.47 19.07 2.18
C LEU A 283 -2.70 19.65 2.84
N GLU A 284 -3.72 20.01 2.07
CA GLU A 284 -5.00 20.46 2.62
C GLU A 284 -5.71 19.34 3.38
N ILE A 285 -5.68 18.09 2.88
CA ILE A 285 -6.22 16.93 3.60
C ILE A 285 -5.47 16.72 4.91
N ILE A 286 -4.13 16.73 4.87
CA ILE A 286 -3.30 16.55 6.06
C ILE A 286 -3.57 17.65 7.08
N GLN A 287 -3.63 18.91 6.66
CA GLN A 287 -3.92 20.02 7.55
C GLN A 287 -5.32 19.88 8.15
N PHE A 288 -6.32 19.57 7.33
CA PHE A 288 -7.69 19.38 7.79
C PHE A 288 -7.83 18.20 8.76
N SER A 289 -7.10 17.12 8.54
CA SER A 289 -7.10 15.95 9.44
C SER A 289 -6.62 16.31 10.85
N ARG A 290 -5.67 17.24 10.98
CA ARG A 290 -5.16 17.72 12.27
C ARG A 290 -6.19 18.59 12.99
N GLU A 291 -6.94 19.39 12.23
CA GLU A 291 -8.05 20.19 12.77
C GLU A 291 -9.15 19.27 13.30
N ILE A 292 -9.56 18.25 12.53
CA ILE A 292 -10.56 17.25 12.93
C ILE A 292 -10.13 16.48 14.18
N ALA A 293 -8.83 16.18 14.30
CA ALA A 293 -8.27 15.48 15.46
C ALA A 293 -8.38 16.28 16.77
N HIS A 294 -8.58 17.60 16.71
CA HIS A 294 -8.80 18.40 17.91
C HIS A 294 -10.14 18.02 18.58
N PRO A 295 -10.18 17.82 19.92
CA PRO A 295 -11.40 17.40 20.62
C PRO A 295 -12.60 18.33 20.37
N ASP A 296 -12.35 19.64 20.35
CA ASP A 296 -13.38 20.67 20.18
C ASP A 296 -13.82 20.89 18.73
N TYR A 297 -13.23 20.17 17.76
CA TYR A 297 -13.66 20.27 16.37
C TYR A 297 -15.03 19.63 16.17
N TYR A 298 -15.96 20.41 15.62
CA TYR A 298 -17.25 19.97 15.09
C TYR A 298 -17.45 20.61 13.71
N TYR A 299 -17.80 19.80 12.70
CA TYR A 299 -18.06 20.35 11.37
C TYR A 299 -19.31 21.24 11.41
N SER A 300 -19.12 22.53 11.09
CA SER A 300 -20.21 23.47 10.86
C SER A 300 -20.33 23.68 9.36
N PRO A 301 -21.46 23.33 8.71
CA PRO A 301 -21.63 23.60 7.29
C PRO A 301 -21.40 25.08 7.01
N PRO A 302 -20.77 25.45 5.87
CA PRO A 302 -20.76 26.83 5.42
C PRO A 302 -22.21 27.33 5.38
N VAL A 303 -22.45 28.50 5.97
CA VAL A 303 -23.76 29.15 5.84
C VAL A 303 -24.01 29.32 4.35
N GLN A 304 -25.08 28.71 3.84
CA GLN A 304 -25.51 28.96 2.46
C GLN A 304 -25.82 30.45 2.40
N GLU A 305 -24.98 31.22 1.70
CA GLU A 305 -25.38 32.56 1.28
C GLU A 305 -26.59 32.34 0.37
N GLU A 306 -27.78 32.57 0.89
CA GLU A 306 -28.97 32.71 0.08
C GLU A 306 -28.65 33.78 -0.95
N GLU A 307 -28.45 33.39 -2.21
CA GLU A 307 -28.53 34.30 -3.33
C GLU A 307 -29.91 34.95 -3.22
N GLN A 308 -29.96 36.15 -2.65
CA GLN A 308 -31.11 37.03 -2.77
C GLN A 308 -31.22 37.33 -4.26
N GLU A 309 -32.00 36.52 -4.97
CA GLU A 309 -32.61 36.91 -6.22
C GLU A 309 -33.40 38.20 -5.92
N GLY A 310 -32.77 39.32 -6.22
CA GLY A 310 -33.40 40.62 -6.14
C GLY A 310 -34.59 40.61 -7.09
N GLU A 311 -35.79 40.55 -6.52
CA GLU A 311 -37.01 40.99 -7.18
C GLU A 311 -36.83 42.49 -7.53
N GLY A 312 -36.21 42.75 -8.66
CA GLY A 312 -36.21 44.04 -9.32
C GLY A 312 -37.60 44.28 -9.89
N GLY A 313 -38.52 44.74 -9.02
CA GLY A 313 -39.79 45.32 -9.43
C GLY A 313 -39.52 46.51 -10.35
N THR A 314 -39.75 46.33 -11.65
CA THR A 314 -39.91 47.44 -12.59
C THR A 314 -41.33 47.99 -12.41
N ASP A 315 -41.50 48.90 -11.45
CA ASP A 315 -42.67 49.78 -11.43
C ASP A 315 -42.56 50.74 -12.61
N GLY A 316 -43.64 50.79 -13.39
CA GLY A 316 -43.77 51.62 -14.57
C GLY A 316 -43.73 53.11 -14.23
N ILE A 317 -43.01 53.84 -15.07
CA ILE A 317 -43.22 55.29 -15.21
C ILE A 317 -43.88 55.47 -16.57
N GLU A 318 -45.20 55.61 -16.53
CA GLU A 318 -45.95 56.39 -17.51
C GLU A 318 -45.47 57.85 -17.39
N ASP A 319 -45.01 58.44 -18.47
CA ASP A 319 -45.07 59.89 -18.63
C ASP A 319 -45.53 60.19 -20.07
N SER A 320 -46.80 60.56 -20.13
CA SER A 320 -47.44 61.33 -21.18
C SER A 320 -47.15 62.82 -20.97
N GLU A 321 -46.46 63.46 -21.91
CA GLU A 321 -46.85 64.72 -22.61
C GLU A 321 -45.76 65.17 -23.60
#